data_AF-A0A8T4YN29-F1
#
_entry.id   AF-A0A8T4YN29-F1
#
_cell.length_a   1.000
_cell.length_b   1.000
_cell.length_c   1.000
_cell.angle_alpha   90.00
_cell.angle_beta   90.00
_cell.angle_gamma   90.00
#
_symmetry.space_group_name_H-M   'P 1'
#
loop_
_entity.id
_entity.type
_entity.pdbx_description
1 polymer ?
#
loop_
_entity_poly.entity_id
_entity_poly.type
_entity_poly.pdbx_seq_one_letter_code
_entity_poly.pdbx_strand_id
1 'polypeptide(L)' 'NYDNLRDEARDLAKKLSEGPPVALKYAKYAVNFGAQVPLEVGLRLEAAYMGLTFSTEDLMEGVEAFMSRRKAEFKGK' A
#
# COMPACT_ATOMS: atom_id res chain seq x y z
N ASN A 1 -17.77 -14.70 18.14
CA ASN A 1 -17.56 -15.99 17.47
C ASN A 1 -16.22 -15.91 16.75
N TYR A 2 -15.19 -16.61 17.23
CA TYR A 2 -13.80 -16.43 16.76
C TYR A 2 -13.29 -17.61 15.93
N ASP A 3 -14.16 -18.54 15.57
CA ASP A 3 -13.80 -19.81 14.94
C ASP A 3 -12.99 -19.61 13.65
N ASN A 4 -13.24 -18.51 12.92
CA ASN A 4 -12.56 -18.20 11.66
C ASN A 4 -11.47 -17.11 11.78
N LEU A 5 -11.20 -16.58 12.98
CA LEU A 5 -10.32 -15.42 13.16
C LEU A 5 -8.93 -15.64 12.54
N ARG A 6 -8.37 -16.84 12.72
CA ARG A 6 -7.03 -17.16 12.19
C ARG A 6 -7.01 -17.22 10.67
N ASP A 7 -8.06 -17.75 10.07
CA ASP A 7 -8.13 -17.93 8.62
C ASP A 7 -8.38 -16.58 7.94
N GLU A 8 -9.28 -15.76 8.48
CA GLU A 8 -9.50 -14.39 7.99
C GLU A 8 -8.24 -13.52 8.11
N ALA A 9 -7.51 -13.63 9.22
CA ALA A 9 -6.24 -12.91 9.40
C ALA A 9 -5.18 -13.34 8.39
N ARG A 10 -5.09 -14.64 8.08
CA ARG A 10 -4.19 -15.16 7.04
C ARG A 10 -4.60 -14.72 5.65
N ASP A 11 -5.89 -14.71 5.34
CA ASP A 11 -6.39 -14.26 4.05
C ASP A 11 -6.09 -12.77 3.83
N LEU A 12 -6.25 -11.94 4.86
CA LEU A 12 -5.86 -10.54 4.80
C LEU A 12 -4.35 -10.38 4.59
N ALA A 13 -3.53 -11.11 5.35
CA ALA A 13 -2.07 -11.08 5.21
C ALA A 13 -1.64 -11.50 3.80
N LYS A 14 -2.28 -12.53 3.23
CA LYS A 14 -2.04 -12.98 1.86
C LYS A 14 -2.38 -11.88 0.85
N LYS A 15 -3.56 -11.28 0.95
CA LYS A 15 -3.96 -10.16 0.06
C LYS A 15 -2.97 -9.00 0.11
N LEU A 16 -2.48 -8.65 1.31
CA LEU A 16 -1.47 -7.60 1.47
C LEU A 16 -0.12 -8.01 0.88
N SER A 17 0.28 -9.27 1.03
CA SER A 17 1.55 -9.78 0.46
C SER A 17 1.58 -9.79 -1.07
N GLU A 18 0.41 -9.81 -1.71
CA GLU A 18 0.26 -9.72 -3.17
C GLU A 18 0.22 -8.27 -3.69
N GLY A 19 0.27 -7.27 -2.80
CA GLY A 19 0.26 -5.84 -3.17
C GLY A 19 1.67 -5.21 -3.22
N PRO A 20 1.77 -3.94 -3.64
CA PRO A 20 3.04 -3.22 -3.76
C PRO A 20 3.66 -2.93 -2.38
N PRO A 21 4.78 -3.60 -1.99
CA PRO A 21 5.30 -3.51 -0.62
C PRO A 21 5.67 -2.09 -0.19
N VAL A 22 6.25 -1.29 -1.09
CA VAL A 22 6.68 0.08 -0.80
C VAL A 22 5.47 1.00 -0.58
N ALA A 23 4.45 0.90 -1.44
CA ALA A 23 3.24 1.69 -1.30
C ALA A 23 2.42 1.29 -0.07
N LEU A 24 2.29 -0.02 0.22
CA LEU A 24 1.61 -0.49 1.43
C LEU A 24 2.32 -0.01 2.70
N LYS A 25 3.66 -0.02 2.73
CA LYS A 25 4.44 0.54 3.82
C LYS A 25 4.09 2.00 4.03
N TYR A 26 4.20 2.84 3.00
CA TYR A 26 3.96 4.26 3.12
C TYR A 26 2.51 4.62 3.42
N ALA A 27 1.54 3.89 2.87
CA ALA A 27 0.12 4.04 3.23
C ALA A 27 -0.11 3.77 4.73
N LYS A 28 0.52 2.72 5.29
CA LYS A 28 0.45 2.46 6.74
C LYS A 28 1.06 3.60 7.56
N TYR A 29 2.19 4.16 7.13
CA TYR A 29 2.79 5.32 7.80
C TYR A 29 1.87 6.56 7.71
N ALA A 30 1.32 6.85 6.53
CA ALA A 30 0.39 7.95 6.32
C ALA A 30 -0.81 7.88 7.28
N VAL A 31 -1.48 6.72 7.35
CA VAL A 31 -2.65 6.53 8.21
C VAL A 31 -2.28 6.65 9.69
N ASN A 32 -1.19 6.00 10.12
CA ASN A 32 -0.82 5.96 11.54
C ASN A 32 -0.33 7.31 12.07
N PHE A 33 0.44 8.05 11.27
CA PHE A 33 1.10 9.28 11.71
C PHE A 33 0.43 10.55 11.20
N GLY A 34 -0.15 10.53 9.99
CA GLY A 34 -0.88 11.66 9.42
C GLY A 34 -2.11 12.05 10.25
N ALA A 35 -2.76 11.08 10.89
CA ALA A 35 -3.88 11.33 11.80
C ALA A 35 -3.47 11.93 13.17
N GLN A 36 -2.17 11.94 13.50
CA GLN A 36 -1.65 12.45 14.78
C GLN A 36 -1.14 13.89 14.70
N VAL A 37 -1.23 14.52 13.52
CA VAL A 37 -0.72 15.86 13.25
C VAL A 37 -1.83 16.77 12.73
N PRO A 38 -1.65 18.11 12.74
CA PRO A 38 -2.60 19.00 12.09
C PRO A 38 -2.81 18.61 10.62
N LEU A 39 -4.04 18.78 10.13
CA LEU A 39 -4.46 18.33 8.80
C LEU A 39 -3.47 18.74 7.70
N GLU A 40 -3.02 19.99 7.69
CA GLU A 40 -2.08 20.47 6.69
C GLU A 40 -0.74 19.70 6.70
N VAL A 41 -0.24 19.36 7.88
CA VAL A 41 0.99 18.57 8.03
C VAL A 41 0.74 17.13 7.57
N GLY A 42 -0.41 16.54 7.90
CA GLY A 42 -0.81 15.22 7.46
C GLY A 42 -0.87 15.11 5.94
N LEU A 43 -1.50 16.09 5.27
CA LEU A 43 -1.58 16.15 3.81
C LEU A 43 -0.21 16.29 3.16
N ARG A 44 0.70 17.10 3.73
CA ARG A 44 2.08 17.21 3.23
C ARG A 44 2.86 15.90 3.38
N LEU A 45 2.65 15.19 4.49
CA LEU A 45 3.25 13.88 4.76
C LEU A 45 2.75 12.82 3.78
N GLU A 46 1.44 12.78 3.51
CA GLU A 46 0.83 11.95 2.49
C GLU A 46 1.39 12.23 1.09
N ALA A 47 1.49 13.49 0.70
CA ALA A 47 2.04 13.89 -0.60
C ALA A 47 3.50 13.46 -0.75
N ALA A 48 4.32 13.62 0.30
CA ALA A 48 5.71 13.18 0.28
C ALA A 48 5.84 11.65 0.13
N TYR A 49 5.04 10.90 0.89
CA TYR A 49 5.00 9.44 0.82
C TYR A 49 4.51 8.92 -0.53
N MET A 50 3.49 9.56 -1.11
CA MET A 50 3.06 9.27 -2.47
C MET A 50 4.18 9.57 -3.48
N GLY A 51 4.90 10.68 -3.32
CA GLY A 51 6.07 10.99 -4.16
C GLY A 51 7.12 9.88 -4.16
N LEU A 52 7.36 9.23 -3.01
CA LEU A 52 8.29 8.10 -2.91
C LEU A 52 7.78 6.83 -3.61
N THR A 53 6.46 6.64 -3.72
CA THR A 53 5.92 5.50 -4.48
C THR A 53 6.02 5.73 -5.99
N PHE A 54 6.01 6.98 -6.44
CA PHE A 54 6.07 7.31 -7.86
C PHE A 54 7.41 6.95 -8.53
N SER A 55 8.48 6.81 -7.75
CA SER A 55 9.79 6.39 -8.25
C SER A 55 9.99 4.87 -8.26
N THR A 56 8.98 4.08 -7.89
CA THR A 56 9.10 2.61 -7.79
C THR A 56 8.78 1.92 -9.11
N GLU A 57 9.44 0.78 -9.37
CA GLU A 57 9.09 -0.12 -10.47
C GLU A 57 7.67 -0.66 -10.29
N ASP A 58 7.26 -0.88 -9.03
CA ASP A 58 5.93 -1.36 -8.67
C ASP A 58 4.80 -0.40 -9.10
N LEU A 59 5.03 0.92 -9.12
CA LEU A 59 4.05 1.85 -9.67
C LEU A 59 3.86 1.61 -11.17
N MET A 60 4.97 1.52 -11.91
CA MET A 60 4.94 1.32 -13.36
C MET A 60 4.28 -0.02 -13.72
N GLU A 61 4.65 -1.09 -13.02
CA GLU A 61 4.04 -2.41 -13.16
C GLU A 61 2.54 -2.37 -12.82
N GLY A 62 2.14 -1.69 -11.76
CA GLY A 62 0.73 -1.56 -11.39
C GLY A 62 -0.09 -0.85 -12.48
N VAL A 63 0.43 0.24 -13.05
CA VAL A 63 -0.20 0.97 -14.15
C VAL A 63 -0.27 0.10 -15.41
N GLU A 64 0.82 -0.55 -15.78
CA GLU A 64 0.87 -1.41 -16.97
C GLU A 64 -0.06 -2.62 -16.85
N ALA A 65 -0.04 -3.30 -15.69
CA ALA A 65 -0.90 -4.43 -15.41
C ALA A 65 -2.39 -4.04 -15.46
N PHE A 66 -2.73 -2.86 -14.93
CA PHE A 66 -4.08 -2.31 -15.00
C PHE A 66 -4.51 -2.04 -16.44
N MET A 67 -3.66 -1.37 -17.24
CA MET A 67 -3.94 -1.08 -18.65
C MET A 67 -4.08 -2.35 -19.50
N SER A 68 -3.28 -3.37 -19.22
CA SER A 68 -3.27 -4.65 -19.93
C SER A 68 -4.23 -5.70 -19.35
N ARG A 69 -5.01 -5.35 -18.31
CA ARG A 69 -5.98 -6.24 -17.63
C ARG A 69 -5.38 -7.57 -17.15
N ARG A 70 -4.12 -7.55 -16.75
CA ARG A 70 -3.43 -8.69 -16.14
C ARG A 70 -3.23 -8.46 -14.64
N LYS A 71 -2.87 -9.52 -13.93
CA LYS A 71 -2.46 -9.40 -12.52
C LYS A 71 -1.09 -8.71 -12.48
N ALA A 72 -0.93 -7.77 -11.54
CA ALA A 72 0.34 -7.11 -11.29
C ALA A 72 1.29 -8.02 -10.50
N GLU A 73 2.58 -7.93 -10.78
CA GLU A 73 3.66 -8.63 -10.07
C GLU A 73 4.59 -7.66 -9.35
N PHE A 74 4.27 -7.35 -8.10
CA PHE A 74 5.05 -6.41 -7.31
C PHE A 74 6.32 -7.06 -6.71
N LYS A 75 7.43 -6.33 -6.76
CA LYS A 75 8.76 -6.76 -6.32
C LYS A 75 9.32 -5.96 -5.15
N GLY A 76 8.63 -4.89 -4.74
CA GLY A 76 9.05 -4.03 -3.62
C GLY A 76 10.23 -3.13 -3.97
N LYS A 77 10.33 -2.69 -5.22
CA LYS A 77 11.41 -1.83 -5.73
C LYS A 77 10.81 -0.65 -6.48
#